data_AF-A0AAP6EMB0-F1
#
_entry.id   AF-A0AAP6EMB0-F1
#
_cell.length_a   1.000
_cell.length_b   1.000
_cell.length_c   1.000
_cell.angle_alpha   90.00
_cell.angle_beta   90.00
_cell.angle_gamma   90.00
#
_symmetry.space_group_name_H-M   'P 1'
#
loop_
_entity.id
_entity.type
_entity.pdbx_description
1 polymer ?
#
loop_
_entity_poly.entity_id
_entity_poly.type
_entity_poly.pdbx_seq_one_letter_code
_entity_poly.pdbx_strand_id
1 'polypeptide(L)'
;EVADVRVVILRMSRVTTMDATGALVLKDAVDKLRRRGIAVHTSGVRPGQRQVLESVGALDPVHDHPSTPEAIHAARAHLETTGVLPALSPDEEALR
;
A
#
# COMPACT_ATOMS: atom_id res chain seq x y z
N GLU A 1 21.59 0.85 -9.50
CA GLU A 1 21.08 1.52 -8.29
C GLU A 1 19.61 1.17 -8.11
N VAL A 2 19.16 0.93 -6.88
CA VAL A 2 17.72 0.83 -6.57
C VAL A 2 17.28 2.27 -6.28
N ALA A 3 16.31 2.78 -7.04
CA ALA A 3 15.72 4.09 -6.79
C ALA A 3 15.26 4.21 -5.33
N ASP A 4 15.27 5.42 -4.75
CA ASP A 4 14.77 5.65 -3.40
C ASP A 4 13.27 5.30 -3.34
N VAL A 5 12.94 4.13 -2.79
CA VAL A 5 11.56 3.63 -2.71
C VAL A 5 10.94 4.15 -1.42
N ARG A 6 9.92 4.99 -1.56
CA ARG A 6 9.18 5.56 -0.42
C ARG A 6 7.84 4.90 -0.16
N VAL A 7 7.23 4.31 -1.19
CA VAL A 7 5.94 3.59 -1.11
C VAL A 7 5.98 2.29 -1.92
N VAL A 8 5.34 1.24 -1.40
CA VAL A 8 5.04 -0.02 -2.10
C VAL A 8 3.53 -0.25 -2.07
N ILE A 9 2.95 -0.62 -3.23
CA ILE A 9 1.54 -1.01 -3.34
C ILE A 9 1.45 -2.50 -3.65
N LEU A 10 0.84 -3.26 -2.74
CA LEU A 10 0.60 -4.68 -2.88
C LEU A 10 -0.78 -4.92 -3.49
N ARG A 11 -0.81 -5.52 -4.69
CA ARG A 11 -2.05 -5.85 -5.39
C ARG A 11 -2.54 -7.25 -5.02
N MET A 12 -3.41 -7.31 -4.02
CA MET A 12 -3.95 -8.54 -3.44
C MET A 12 -4.92 -9.26 -4.37
N SER A 13 -5.52 -8.54 -5.32
CA SER A 13 -6.45 -9.12 -6.31
C SER A 13 -5.83 -10.25 -7.16
N ARG A 14 -4.49 -10.31 -7.26
CA ARG A 14 -3.71 -11.31 -8.01
C ARG A 14 -3.24 -12.48 -7.14
N VAL A 15 -3.34 -12.37 -5.83
CA VAL A 15 -3.07 -13.46 -4.91
C VAL A 15 -4.35 -14.29 -4.86
N THR A 16 -4.31 -15.55 -5.29
CA THR A 16 -5.50 -16.41 -5.35
C THR A 16 -5.68 -17.21 -4.07
N THR A 17 -4.57 -17.68 -3.50
CA THR A 17 -4.52 -18.45 -2.26
C THR A 17 -3.90 -17.64 -1.14
N MET A 18 -4.59 -17.54 -0.01
CA MET A 18 -4.07 -16.95 1.23
C MET A 18 -4.41 -17.90 2.37
N ASP A 19 -3.40 -18.47 2.99
CA ASP A 19 -3.50 -19.25 4.23
C ASP A 19 -2.76 -18.53 5.37
N ALA A 20 -2.79 -19.13 6.56
CA ALA A 20 -2.15 -18.54 7.75
C ALA A 20 -0.64 -18.35 7.55
N THR A 21 0.04 -19.30 6.92
CA THR A 21 1.49 -19.24 6.69
C THR A 21 1.83 -18.12 5.70
N GLY A 22 1.12 -18.03 4.57
CA GLY A 22 1.27 -16.96 3.60
C GLY A 22 0.98 -15.58 4.18
N ALA A 23 -0.02 -15.49 5.07
CA ALA A 23 -0.35 -14.25 5.76
C ALA A 23 0.75 -13.82 6.75
N LEU A 24 1.39 -14.75 7.46
CA LEU A 24 2.53 -14.47 8.34
C LEU A 24 3.76 -13.99 7.54
N VAL A 25 4.07 -14.68 6.43
CA VAL A 25 5.18 -14.25 5.55
C VAL A 25 4.92 -12.86 4.98
N LEU A 26 3.68 -12.57 4.60
CA LEU A 26 3.29 -11.25 4.13
C LEU A 26 3.47 -10.19 5.22
N LYS A 27 3.04 -10.48 6.46
CA LYS A 27 3.25 -9.59 7.61
C LYS A 27 4.73 -9.26 7.79
N ASP A 28 5.58 -10.28 7.81
CA ASP A 28 7.02 -10.09 7.99
C ASP A 28 7.63 -9.22 6.89
N ALA A 29 7.19 -9.41 5.64
CA ALA A 29 7.61 -8.60 4.51
C ALA A 29 7.15 -7.14 4.64
N VAL A 30 5.89 -6.91 5.00
CA VAL A 30 5.32 -5.57 5.26
C VAL A 30 6.07 -4.88 6.38
N ASP A 31 6.30 -5.55 7.50
CA ASP A 31 7.01 -5.01 8.65
C ASP A 31 8.46 -4.67 8.31
N LYS A 32 9.13 -5.50 7.50
CA LYS A 32 10.49 -5.23 7.03
C LYS A 32 10.55 -3.97 6.14
N LEU A 33 9.56 -3.73 5.30
CA LEU A 33 9.47 -2.51 4.49
C LEU A 33 9.20 -1.28 5.36
N ARG A 34 8.25 -1.39 6.30
CA ARG A 34 7.92 -0.31 7.23
C ARG A 34 9.09 0.10 8.11
N ARG A 35 9.85 -0.86 8.63
CA ARG A 35 11.09 -0.59 9.40
C ARG A 35 12.16 0.16 8.59
N ARG A 36 12.11 0.09 7.25
CA ARG A 36 13.00 0.84 6.36
C ARG A 36 12.46 2.22 5.99
N GLY A 37 11.33 2.65 6.59
CA GLY A 37 10.67 3.91 6.25
C GLY A 37 9.88 3.87 4.95
N ILE A 38 9.57 2.67 4.44
CA ILE A 38 8.79 2.48 3.21
C ILE A 38 7.33 2.26 3.60
N ALA A 39 6.44 3.15 3.20
CA ALA A 39 5.01 2.98 3.41
C ALA A 39 4.48 1.84 2.52
N VAL A 40 3.59 1.01 3.07
CA VAL A 40 3.03 -0.13 2.35
C VAL A 40 1.52 -0.01 2.32
N HIS A 41 0.97 0.05 1.11
CA HIS A 41 -0.47 0.06 0.84
C HIS A 41 -0.88 -1.29 0.26
N THR A 42 -2.10 -1.73 0.56
CA THR A 42 -2.72 -2.92 -0.01
C THR A 42 -3.90 -2.50 -0.88
N SER A 43 -4.14 -3.25 -1.96
CA SER A 43 -5.24 -2.97 -2.88
C SER A 43 -5.97 -4.25 -3.30
N GLY A 44 -7.30 -4.18 -3.32
CA GLY A 44 -8.16 -5.25 -3.84
C GLY A 44 -8.12 -6.53 -3.00
N VAL A 45 -8.06 -6.39 -1.68
CA VAL A 45 -8.15 -7.53 -0.73
C VAL A 45 -9.54 -8.15 -0.84
N ARG A 46 -9.61 -9.45 -1.16
CA ARG A 46 -10.89 -10.18 -1.23
C ARG A 46 -11.38 -10.58 0.17
N PRO A 47 -12.70 -10.74 0.40
CA PRO A 47 -13.24 -11.09 1.71
C PRO A 47 -12.59 -12.33 2.36
N GLY A 48 -12.36 -13.40 1.59
CA GLY A 48 -11.73 -14.62 2.11
C GLY A 48 -10.27 -14.42 2.54
N GLN A 49 -9.55 -13.48 1.94
CA GLN A 49 -8.17 -13.15 2.32
C GLN A 49 -8.15 -12.23 3.54
N ARG A 50 -9.09 -11.28 3.58
CA ARG A 50 -9.22 -10.28 4.65
C ARG A 50 -9.25 -10.94 6.01
N GLN A 51 -10.11 -11.93 6.20
CA GLN A 51 -10.25 -12.63 7.48
C GLN A 51 -8.93 -13.25 7.95
N VAL A 52 -8.19 -13.90 7.06
CA VAL A 52 -6.90 -14.52 7.38
C VAL A 52 -5.87 -13.44 7.74
N LEU A 53 -5.78 -12.37 6.94
CA LEU A 53 -4.82 -11.29 7.16
C LEU A 53 -5.10 -10.51 8.45
N GLU A 54 -6.36 -10.24 8.76
CA GLU A 54 -6.78 -9.62 10.01
C GLU A 54 -6.45 -10.51 11.20
N SER A 55 -6.67 -11.83 11.11
CA SER A 55 -6.40 -12.76 12.20
C SER A 55 -4.92 -12.79 12.65
N VAL A 56 -3.99 -12.55 11.72
CA VAL A 56 -2.55 -12.51 12.01
C VAL A 56 -2.01 -11.08 12.19
N GLY A 57 -2.84 -10.06 12.00
CA GLY A 57 -2.44 -8.65 12.02
C GLY A 57 -1.53 -8.24 10.85
N ALA A 58 -1.73 -8.84 9.68
CA ALA A 58 -1.02 -8.51 8.43
C ALA A 58 -1.69 -7.40 7.62
N LEU A 59 -2.92 -7.01 7.98
CA LEU A 59 -3.68 -5.97 7.30
C LEU A 59 -3.75 -4.71 8.14
N ASP A 60 -3.46 -3.58 7.50
CA ASP A 60 -3.61 -2.27 8.09
C ASP A 60 -4.82 -1.57 7.45
N PRO A 61 -5.92 -1.36 8.18
CA PRO A 61 -7.13 -0.76 7.63
C PRO A 61 -6.93 0.63 7.03
N VAL A 62 -5.97 1.41 7.53
CA VAL A 62 -5.69 2.77 7.01
C VAL A 62 -5.02 2.72 5.65
N HIS A 63 -4.27 1.66 5.38
CA HIS A 63 -3.52 1.47 4.15
C HIS A 63 -4.12 0.39 3.24
N ASP A 64 -5.35 -0.04 3.50
CA ASP A 64 -6.10 -1.00 2.68
C ASP A 64 -7.14 -0.30 1.82
N HIS A 65 -7.02 -0.49 0.51
CA HIS A 65 -7.80 0.22 -0.51
C HIS A 65 -8.61 -0.76 -1.34
N PRO A 66 -9.82 -0.39 -1.77
CA PRO A 66 -10.68 -1.29 -2.55
C PRO A 66 -10.06 -1.67 -3.90
N SER A 67 -9.18 -0.81 -4.45
CA SER A 67 -8.64 -0.97 -5.79
C SER A 67 -7.28 -0.28 -5.93
N THR A 68 -6.50 -0.66 -6.95
CA THR A 68 -5.12 -0.19 -7.14
C THR A 68 -5.04 1.29 -7.48
N PRO A 69 -5.88 1.84 -8.38
CA PRO A 69 -5.98 3.30 -8.59
C PRO A 69 -6.13 4.13 -7.31
N GLU A 70 -7.03 3.78 -6.39
CA GLU A 70 -7.21 4.52 -5.15
C GLU A 70 -6.07 4.28 -4.15
N ALA A 71 -5.42 3.11 -4.16
CA ALA A 71 -4.15 2.94 -3.46
C ALA A 71 -3.04 3.85 -4.00
N ILE A 72 -2.97 4.05 -5.33
CA ILE A 72 -2.01 4.97 -5.96
C ILE A 72 -2.33 6.41 -5.56
N HIS A 73 -3.61 6.81 -5.55
CA HIS A 73 -4.01 8.14 -5.13
C HIS A 73 -3.64 8.40 -3.68
N ALA A 74 -3.97 7.48 -2.77
CA ALA A 74 -3.59 7.58 -1.36
C ALA A 74 -2.07 7.62 -1.16
N ALA A 75 -1.31 6.82 -1.92
CA ALA A 75 0.15 6.85 -1.89
C ALA A 75 0.71 8.20 -2.34
N ARG A 76 0.16 8.81 -3.40
CA ARG A 76 0.57 10.14 -3.86
C ARG A 76 0.29 11.21 -2.83
N ALA A 77 -0.91 11.24 -2.26
CA ALA A 77 -1.26 12.16 -1.18
C ALA A 77 -0.33 11.99 0.04
N HIS A 78 0.03 10.74 0.39
CA HIS A 78 1.01 10.49 1.44
C HIS A 78 2.40 11.04 1.11
N LEU A 79 2.84 10.94 -0.15
CA LEU A 79 4.11 11.49 -0.59
C LEU A 79 4.13 13.02 -0.67
N GLU A 80 3.01 13.64 -1.01
CA GLU A 80 2.84 15.10 -0.98
C GLU A 80 2.89 15.63 0.46
N THR A 81 2.16 14.99 1.37
CA THR A 81 2.16 15.38 2.80
C THR A 81 3.51 15.20 3.48
N THR A 82 4.32 14.24 3.01
CA THR A 82 5.69 14.02 3.51
C THR A 82 6.75 14.83 2.76
N GLY A 83 6.36 15.67 1.79
CA GLY A 83 7.26 16.53 1.02
C GLY A 83 8.17 15.79 0.03
N VAL A 84 7.89 14.51 -0.24
CA VAL A 84 8.64 13.70 -1.22
C VAL A 84 8.20 14.04 -2.64
N LEU A 85 6.89 14.21 -2.85
CA LEU A 85 6.35 14.73 -4.09
C LEU A 85 5.95 16.20 -3.90
N PRO A 86 6.12 17.06 -4.92
CA PRO A 86 5.50 18.37 -4.88
C PRO A 86 3.98 18.18 -4.82
N ALA A 87 3.32 18.92 -3.93
CA ALA A 87 1.86 19.04 -3.99
C ALA A 87 1.51 19.61 -5.36
N LEU A 88 0.62 18.97 -6.10
CA LEU A 88 0.09 19.53 -7.34
C LEU A 88 -0.55 20.88 -6.99
N SER A 89 0.13 21.97 -7.33
CA SER A 89 -0.45 23.30 -7.17
C SER A 89 -1.63 23.40 -8.14
N PRO A 90 -2.84 23.77 -7.69
CA PRO A 90 -4.01 23.89 -8.55
C PRO A 90 -3.80 24.86 -9.73
N ASP A 91 -2.77 25.70 -9.69
CA ASP A 91 -2.40 26.63 -10.76
C ASP A 91 -1.90 25.94 -12.05
N GLU A 92 -1.38 24.70 -12.01
CA GLU A 92 -0.90 24.00 -13.23
C GLU A 92 -2.02 23.34 -14.05
N GLU A 93 -3.18 23.07 -13.44
CA GLU A 93 -4.31 22.42 -14.12
C GLU A 93 -5.14 23.42 -14.96
N ALA A 94 -5.02 24.72 -14.67
CA ALA A 94 -5.64 25.78 -15.47
C ALA A 94 -4.91 26.09 -16.80
N LEU A 95 -3.72 25.53 -17.03
CA LEU A 95 -2.89 25.77 -18.22
C LEU A 95 -2.80 24.56 -19.18
N ARG A 96 -3.49 23.45 -18.89
CA ARG A 96 -3.57 22.27 -19.78
C ARG A 96 -4.95 22.12 -20.40
#